data_AF-F8CQ69-F1
#
_entry.id   AF-F8CQ69-F1
#
_cell.length_a   1.000
_cell.length_b   1.000
_cell.length_c   1.000
_cell.angle_alpha   90.00
_cell.angle_beta   90.00
_cell.angle_gamma   90.00
#
_symmetry.space_group_name_H-M   'P 1'
#
loop_
_entity.id
_entity.type
_entity.pdbx_description
1 polymer ?
#
loop_
_entity_poly.entity_id
_entity_poly.type
_entity_poly.pdbx_seq_one_letter_code
_entity_poly.pdbx_strand_id
1 'polypeptide(L)'
;MGEAARGARLRAGLTQADVAERVGIAAEVYGRMERGKMMPSVPTLFRLCLALRLSADVGLGLATAASVGAALWEGDSGHRDQLPEMRKVLRSLRRMSRSQLNLMNQVAAAILPER
;
A
#
# COMPACT_ATOMS: atom_id res chain seq x y z
N MET A 1 7.94 -9.33 -2.89
CA MET A 1 9.27 -8.89 -2.43
C MET A 1 10.42 -9.32 -3.34
N GLY A 2 10.71 -10.63 -3.47
CA GLY A 2 11.90 -11.13 -4.18
C GLY A 2 12.11 -10.59 -5.60
N GLU A 3 11.10 -10.73 -6.48
CA GLU A 3 11.18 -10.24 -7.86
C GLU A 3 11.26 -8.70 -7.95
N ALA A 4 10.52 -7.98 -7.10
CA ALA A 4 10.57 -6.52 -7.05
C ALA A 4 11.96 -6.01 -6.61
N ALA A 5 12.55 -6.65 -5.60
CA ALA A 5 13.89 -6.34 -5.12
C ALA A 5 14.95 -6.62 -6.19
N ARG A 6 14.87 -7.79 -6.84
CA ARG A 6 15.75 -8.15 -7.96
C ARG A 6 15.67 -7.18 -9.12
N GLY A 7 14.45 -6.83 -9.54
CA GLY A 7 14.23 -5.87 -10.62
C GLY A 7 14.79 -4.48 -10.28
N ALA A 8 14.59 -3.98 -9.07
CA ALA A 8 15.13 -2.70 -8.63
C ALA A 8 16.66 -2.71 -8.57
N ARG A 9 17.25 -3.78 -8.04
CA ARG A 9 18.70 -3.96 -7.97
C ARG A 9 19.33 -3.93 -9.36
N LEU A 10 18.78 -4.69 -10.30
CA LEU A 10 19.31 -4.75 -11.67
C LEU A 10 19.19 -3.40 -12.40
N ARG A 11 18.08 -2.68 -12.23
CA ARG A 11 17.94 -1.31 -12.78
C ARG A 11 18.94 -0.32 -12.19
N ALA A 12 19.33 -0.52 -10.93
CA ALA A 12 20.34 0.30 -10.26
C ALA A 12 21.78 -0.13 -10.56
N GLY A 13 22.00 -1.19 -11.35
CA GLY A 13 23.34 -1.70 -11.67
C GLY A 13 24.07 -2.32 -10.48
N LEU A 14 23.35 -2.75 -9.44
CA LEU A 14 23.93 -3.22 -8.18
C LEU A 14 24.10 -4.74 -8.15
N THR A 15 25.16 -5.21 -7.49
CA THR A 15 25.34 -6.62 -7.14
C THR A 15 24.53 -6.98 -5.88
N GLN A 16 24.33 -8.27 -5.62
CA GLN A 16 23.71 -8.71 -4.35
C GLN A 16 24.56 -8.30 -3.13
N ALA A 17 25.88 -8.26 -3.29
CA ALA A 17 26.79 -7.83 -2.24
C ALA A 17 26.63 -6.33 -1.94
N ASP A 18 26.51 -5.49 -2.97
CA ASP A 18 26.34 -4.02 -2.79
C ASP A 18 25.07 -3.69 -1.99
N VAL A 19 23.97 -4.40 -2.28
CA VAL A 19 22.71 -4.19 -1.56
C VAL A 19 22.82 -4.69 -0.12
N ALA A 20 23.44 -5.85 0.08
CA ALA A 20 23.62 -6.44 1.40
C ALA A 20 24.51 -5.56 2.30
N GLU A 21 25.58 -4.99 1.75
CA GLU A 21 26.46 -4.03 2.42
C GLU A 21 25.69 -2.77 2.83
N ARG A 22 24.95 -2.14 1.90
CA ARG A 22 24.14 -0.94 2.18
C ARG A 22 23.10 -1.15 3.28
N VAL A 23 22.57 -2.36 3.37
CA VAL A 23 21.51 -2.72 4.33
C VAL A 23 22.12 -3.22 5.65
N GLY A 24 23.39 -3.63 5.66
CA GLY A 24 24.06 -4.23 6.81
C GLY A 24 23.60 -5.66 7.09
N ILE A 25 23.54 -6.49 6.06
CA ILE A 25 23.21 -7.93 6.14
C ILE A 25 24.21 -8.76 5.31
N ALA A 26 24.26 -10.07 5.53
CA ALA A 26 25.07 -10.96 4.71
C ALA A 26 24.51 -11.10 3.28
N ALA A 27 25.38 -11.17 2.27
CA ALA A 27 24.98 -11.33 0.87
C ALA A 27 24.09 -12.57 0.63
N GLU A 28 24.37 -13.68 1.33
CA GLU A 28 23.56 -14.90 1.28
C GLU A 28 22.13 -14.68 1.81
N VAL A 29 21.98 -13.87 2.87
CA VAL A 29 20.68 -13.49 3.44
C VAL A 29 19.88 -12.72 2.39
N TYR A 30 20.48 -11.72 1.76
CA TYR A 30 19.83 -10.96 0.69
C TYR A 30 19.47 -11.85 -0.51
N GLY A 31 20.37 -12.75 -0.93
CA GLY A 31 20.10 -13.69 -2.01
C GLY A 31 18.92 -14.63 -1.73
N ARG A 32 18.72 -15.07 -0.48
CA ARG A 32 17.54 -15.85 -0.08
C ARG A 32 16.25 -15.01 -0.15
N MET A 33 16.32 -13.73 0.19
CA MET A 33 15.18 -12.81 0.07
C MET A 33 14.78 -12.57 -1.40
N GLU A 34 15.76 -12.34 -2.29
CA GLU A 34 15.49 -12.18 -3.74
C GLU A 34 14.81 -13.42 -4.33
N ARG A 35 15.18 -14.62 -3.88
CA ARG A 35 14.55 -15.88 -4.33
C ARG A 35 13.23 -16.20 -3.63
N GLY A 36 12.75 -15.31 -2.75
CA GLY A 36 11.52 -15.53 -1.97
C GLY A 36 11.61 -16.67 -0.95
N LYS A 37 12.82 -17.12 -0.59
CA LYS A 37 13.06 -18.19 0.40
C LYS A 37 13.14 -17.67 1.83
N MET A 38 13.14 -16.36 2.02
CA MET A 38 13.21 -15.70 3.33
C MET A 38 12.51 -14.35 3.26
N MET A 39 11.70 -14.05 4.28
CA MET A 39 11.13 -12.72 4.46
C MET A 39 12.05 -11.88 5.36
N PRO A 40 12.25 -10.59 5.04
CA PRO A 40 12.93 -9.68 5.95
C PRO A 40 12.07 -9.38 7.17
N SER A 41 12.72 -9.05 8.29
CA SER A 41 12.06 -8.34 9.39
C SER A 41 11.63 -6.94 8.94
N VAL A 42 10.68 -6.33 9.64
CA VAL A 42 10.19 -4.98 9.32
C VAL A 42 11.32 -3.93 9.24
N PRO A 43 12.30 -3.88 10.18
CA PRO A 43 13.42 -2.94 10.07
C PRO A 43 14.31 -3.20 8.84
N THR A 44 14.54 -4.46 8.49
CA THR A 44 15.34 -4.83 7.32
C THR A 44 14.60 -4.53 6.02
N LEU A 45 13.28 -4.73 5.99
CA LEU A 45 12.43 -4.33 4.88
C LEU A 45 12.52 -2.82 4.64
N PHE A 46 12.44 -2.02 5.70
CA PHE A 46 12.55 -0.56 5.59
C PHE A 46 13.90 -0.14 4.98
N ARG A 47 15.00 -0.70 5.48
CA ARG A 47 16.35 -0.45 4.92
C ARG A 47 16.45 -0.87 3.46
N LEU A 48 15.85 -2.01 3.08
CA LEU A 48 15.83 -2.49 1.69
C LEU A 48 15.02 -1.57 0.78
N CYS A 49 13.85 -1.09 1.23
CA CYS A 49 13.04 -0.12 0.49
C CYS A 49 13.83 1.16 0.20
N LEU A 50 14.58 1.68 1.18
CA LEU A 50 15.43 2.84 0.99
C LEU A 50 16.59 2.56 0.03
N ALA A 51 17.32 1.46 0.23
CA ALA A 51 18.49 1.10 -0.58
C ALA A 51 18.15 0.83 -2.06
N LEU A 52 16.96 0.27 -2.31
CA LEU A 52 16.49 -0.11 -3.65
C LEU A 52 15.50 0.90 -4.25
N ARG A 53 15.19 2.00 -3.55
CA ARG A 53 14.15 2.97 -3.94
C ARG A 53 12.81 2.30 -4.28
N LEU A 54 12.42 1.33 -3.48
CA LEU A 54 11.14 0.63 -3.59
C LEU A 54 10.14 1.20 -2.59
N SER A 55 8.89 1.43 -3.02
CA SER A 55 7.80 1.63 -2.07
C SER A 55 7.53 0.34 -1.31
N ALA A 56 7.13 0.46 -0.05
CA ALA A 56 6.81 -0.69 0.80
C ALA A 56 5.66 -1.51 0.20
N ASP A 57 4.70 -0.86 -0.47
CA ASP A 57 3.56 -1.50 -1.11
C ASP A 57 3.99 -2.43 -2.24
N VAL A 58 4.99 -2.02 -3.03
CA VAL A 58 5.57 -2.86 -4.10
C VAL A 58 6.46 -3.95 -3.51
N GLY A 59 7.24 -3.61 -2.47
CA GLY A 59 8.09 -4.57 -1.75
C GLY A 59 7.28 -5.73 -1.16
N LEU A 60 6.16 -5.41 -0.51
CA LEU A 60 5.27 -6.40 0.11
C LEU A 60 4.29 -7.04 -0.88
N GLY A 61 4.20 -6.55 -2.13
CA GLY A 61 3.21 -7.02 -3.09
C GLY A 61 1.77 -6.56 -2.77
N LEU A 62 1.63 -5.53 -1.92
CA LEU A 62 0.35 -4.95 -1.54
C LEU A 62 -0.32 -4.23 -2.70
N ALA A 63 0.41 -3.71 -3.68
CA ALA A 63 -0.21 -3.13 -4.89
C ALA A 63 -0.99 -4.21 -5.68
N THR A 64 -0.42 -5.42 -5.80
CA THR A 64 -1.07 -6.57 -6.45
C THR A 64 -2.16 -7.16 -5.56
N ALA A 65 -1.94 -7.25 -4.25
CA ALA A 65 -2.96 -7.69 -3.31
C ALA A 65 -4.11 -6.69 -3.18
N ALA A 66 -3.87 -5.40 -3.37
CA ALA A 66 -4.88 -4.35 -3.41
C ALA A 66 -5.59 -4.30 -4.75
N SER A 67 -4.99 -4.68 -5.88
CA SER A 67 -5.72 -4.83 -7.15
C SER A 67 -6.57 -6.10 -7.17
N VAL A 68 -6.06 -7.20 -6.62
CA VAL A 68 -6.82 -8.45 -6.43
C VAL A 68 -7.88 -8.29 -5.35
N GLY A 69 -7.52 -7.62 -4.25
CA GLY A 69 -8.43 -7.25 -3.18
C GLY A 69 -9.48 -6.26 -3.67
N ALA A 70 -9.11 -5.20 -4.40
CA ALA A 70 -10.06 -4.32 -5.05
C ALA A 70 -10.98 -5.13 -5.96
N ALA A 71 -10.50 -6.02 -6.82
CA ALA A 71 -11.39 -6.87 -7.62
C ALA A 71 -12.34 -7.76 -6.78
N LEU A 72 -11.96 -8.15 -5.56
CA LEU A 72 -12.79 -8.91 -4.62
C LEU A 72 -13.72 -8.03 -3.74
N TRP A 73 -13.37 -6.76 -3.52
CA TRP A 73 -14.11 -5.76 -2.71
C TRP A 73 -14.84 -4.71 -3.60
N GLU A 74 -14.60 -4.71 -4.91
CA GLU A 74 -15.18 -3.80 -5.93
C GLU A 74 -16.65 -4.08 -6.20
N GLY A 75 -17.22 -5.09 -5.55
CA GLY A 75 -18.64 -5.33 -5.56
C GLY A 75 -19.48 -4.20 -4.95
N ASP A 76 -18.90 -3.17 -4.29
CA ASP A 76 -19.75 -2.15 -3.66
C ASP A 76 -19.23 -0.70 -3.59
N SER A 77 -17.95 -0.42 -3.31
CA SER A 77 -17.52 0.96 -3.00
C SER A 77 -17.10 1.80 -4.22
N GLY A 78 -16.28 1.25 -5.12
CA GLY A 78 -15.79 1.99 -6.29
C GLY A 78 -16.87 2.35 -7.32
N HIS A 79 -17.93 1.53 -7.43
CA HIS A 79 -19.08 1.81 -8.27
C HIS A 79 -20.03 2.85 -7.64
N ARG A 80 -20.24 2.79 -6.31
CA ARG A 80 -21.10 3.74 -5.59
C ARG A 80 -20.59 5.18 -5.65
N ASP A 81 -19.27 5.39 -5.63
CA ASP A 81 -18.66 6.72 -5.72
C ASP A 81 -18.88 7.41 -7.09
N GLN A 82 -19.16 6.63 -8.14
CA GLN A 82 -19.42 7.14 -9.48
C GLN A 82 -20.90 7.50 -9.70
N LEU A 83 -21.79 7.01 -8.83
CA LEU A 83 -23.23 7.28 -8.93
C LEU A 83 -23.51 8.79 -8.85
N PRO A 84 -24.40 9.33 -9.71
CA PRO A 84 -24.78 10.73 -9.68
C PRO A 84 -25.21 11.24 -8.29
N GLU A 85 -25.89 10.39 -7.51
CA GLU A 85 -26.38 10.66 -6.16
C GLU A 85 -25.21 10.86 -5.18
N MET A 86 -24.21 9.97 -5.21
CA MET A 86 -23.03 10.07 -4.36
C MET A 86 -22.21 11.32 -4.68
N ARG A 87 -22.03 11.62 -5.97
CA ARG A 87 -21.35 12.85 -6.40
C ARG A 87 -22.06 14.13 -5.93
N LYS A 88 -23.40 14.13 -5.89
CA LYS A 88 -24.18 15.24 -5.34
C LYS A 88 -23.95 15.38 -3.83
N VAL A 89 -23.99 14.28 -3.09
CA VAL A 89 -23.73 14.27 -1.63
C VAL A 89 -22.33 14.78 -1.33
N LEU A 90 -21.29 14.23 -1.96
CA LEU A 90 -19.90 14.65 -1.76
C LEU A 90 -19.68 16.13 -2.09
N ARG A 91 -20.36 16.66 -3.11
CA ARG A 91 -20.31 18.09 -3.45
C ARG A 91 -20.92 18.96 -2.34
N SER A 92 -22.04 18.53 -1.76
CA SER A 92 -22.69 19.24 -0.66
C SER A 92 -21.82 19.21 0.60
N LEU A 93 -21.25 18.05 0.96
CA LEU A 93 -20.35 17.93 2.12
C LEU A 93 -19.12 18.84 1.99
N ARG A 94 -18.51 18.92 0.80
CA ARG A 94 -17.33 19.78 0.54
C ARG A 94 -17.59 21.28 0.77
N ARG A 95 -18.84 21.72 0.78
CA ARG A 95 -19.23 23.13 0.98
C ARG A 95 -19.62 23.45 2.43
N MET A 96 -19.70 22.44 3.30
CA MET A 96 -20.11 22.58 4.69
C MET A 96 -18.96 23.03 5.59
N SER A 97 -19.27 23.78 6.65
CA SER A 97 -18.31 24.09 7.71
C SER A 97 -18.01 22.88 8.60
N ARG A 98 -16.94 22.93 9.39
CA ARG A 98 -16.58 21.84 10.34
C ARG A 98 -17.73 21.48 11.29
N SER A 99 -18.48 22.46 11.77
CA SER A 99 -19.64 22.24 12.66
C SER A 99 -20.76 21.47 11.95
N GLN A 100 -21.05 21.80 10.70
CA GLN A 100 -22.08 21.16 9.88
C GLN A 100 -21.68 19.74 9.45
N LEU A 101 -20.40 19.51 9.16
CA LEU A 101 -19.87 18.17 8.89
C LEU A 101 -19.98 17.26 10.12
N ASN A 102 -19.72 17.79 11.31
CA ASN A 102 -19.88 17.01 12.55
C ASN A 102 -21.35 16.63 12.79
N LEU A 103 -22.28 17.54 12.55
CA LEU A 103 -23.72 17.23 12.64
C LEU A 103 -24.12 16.17 11.62
N MET A 104 -23.62 16.27 10.38
CA MET A 104 -23.87 15.27 9.35
C MET A 104 -23.32 13.89 9.72
N ASN A 105 -22.13 13.83 10.34
CA ASN A 105 -21.56 12.58 10.84
C ASN A 105 -22.43 11.96 11.96
N GLN A 106 -23.03 12.79 12.83
CA GLN A 106 -23.96 12.29 13.85
C GLN A 106 -25.24 11.71 13.23
N VAL A 107 -25.80 12.38 12.21
CA VAL A 107 -26.96 11.87 11.47
C VAL A 107 -26.63 10.57 10.74
N ALA A 108 -25.47 10.50 10.08
CA ALA A 108 -25.00 9.28 9.42
C ALA A 108 -24.82 8.13 10.42
N ALA A 109 -24.25 8.39 11.59
CA ALA A 109 -24.09 7.41 12.66
C ALA A 109 -25.44 6.90 13.22
N ALA A 110 -26.48 7.74 13.23
CA ALA A 110 -27.82 7.33 13.68
C ALA A 110 -28.58 6.48 12.64
N ILE A 111 -28.22 6.58 11.35
CA ILE A 111 -28.91 5.89 10.24
C ILE A 111 -28.20 4.57 9.88
N LEU A 112 -26.88 4.51 10.06
CA LEU A 112 -26.10 3.31 9.79
C LEU A 112 -26.15 2.36 11.00
N PRO A 113 -26.35 1.04 10.78
CA PRO A 113 -26.37 0.10 11.89
C PRO A 113 -25.01 0.11 12.61
N GLU A 114 -25.04 0.11 13.95
CA GLU A 114 -23.81 -0.06 14.73
C GLU A 114 -23.15 -1.39 14.33
N ARG A 115 -21.85 -1.33 14.06
CA ARG A 115 -21.03 -2.50 13.71
C ARG A 115 -20.49 -3.17 14.96
#